data_AF-N8YLD4-F1
#
_entry.id   AF-N8YLD4-F1
#
_cell.length_a   1.000
_cell.length_b   1.000
_cell.length_c   1.000
_cell.angle_alpha   90.00
_cell.angle_beta   90.00
_cell.angle_gamma   90.00
#
_symmetry.space_group_name_H-M   'P 1'
#
loop_
_entity.id
_entity.type
_entity.pdbx_description
1 polymer ?
#
loop_
_entity_poly.entity_id
_entity_poly.type
_entity_poly.pdbx_seq_one_letter_code
_entity_poly.pdbx_strand_id
1 'polypeptide(L)'
;MESGRATNHAVKEYWTKGRKQWKREIGYHQRSHIEAKMFAFKRLEQGVSSRCFTRQVVDLQLRVDILNKFTQLGTAQIVAVA
;
A
#
# COMPACT_ATOMS: atom_id res chain seq x y z
N MET A 1 -16.86 -3.03 -26.77
CA MET A 1 -16.85 -3.97 -25.63
C MET A 1 -15.50 -4.67 -25.56
N GLU A 2 -14.47 -4.01 -25.04
CA GLU A 2 -13.07 -4.46 -25.17
C GLU A 2 -12.33 -4.40 -23.83
N SER A 3 -12.95 -4.96 -22.79
CA SER A 3 -12.39 -5.00 -21.42
C SER A 3 -11.74 -6.36 -21.06
N GLY A 4 -11.60 -7.28 -22.03
CA GLY A 4 -11.20 -8.67 -21.78
C GLY A 4 -9.76 -9.06 -22.14
N ARG A 5 -8.95 -8.19 -22.79
CA ARG A 5 -7.61 -8.57 -23.28
C ARG A 5 -6.47 -8.38 -22.26
N ALA A 6 -6.60 -7.42 -21.34
CA ALA A 6 -5.54 -7.09 -20.38
C ALA A 6 -5.36 -8.15 -19.28
N THR A 7 -6.44 -8.77 -18.82
CA THR A 7 -6.42 -9.89 -17.87
C THR A 7 -5.71 -11.10 -18.45
N ASN A 8 -5.91 -11.37 -19.74
CA ASN A 8 -5.31 -12.52 -20.40
C ASN A 8 -3.80 -12.37 -20.55
N HIS A 9 -3.26 -11.18 -20.79
CA HIS A 9 -1.81 -10.97 -20.86
C HIS A 9 -1.13 -11.16 -19.51
N ALA A 10 -1.66 -10.54 -18.44
CA ALA A 10 -1.10 -10.67 -17.10
C ALA A 10 -1.14 -12.12 -16.59
N VAL A 11 -2.23 -12.84 -16.86
CA VAL A 11 -2.37 -14.27 -16.54
C VAL A 11 -1.41 -15.10 -17.39
N LYS A 12 -1.25 -14.78 -18.68
CA LYS A 12 -0.31 -15.48 -19.56
C LYS A 12 1.15 -15.29 -19.13
N GLU A 13 1.54 -14.07 -18.76
CA GLU A 13 2.88 -13.80 -18.20
C GLU A 13 3.11 -14.52 -16.88
N TYR A 14 2.08 -14.60 -16.02
CA TYR A 14 2.13 -15.37 -14.78
C TYR A 14 2.42 -16.85 -15.04
N TRP A 15 1.73 -17.46 -16.00
CA TRP A 15 1.94 -18.87 -16.37
C TRP A 15 3.31 -19.12 -17.00
N THR A 16 3.80 -18.20 -17.85
CA THR A 16 5.07 -18.37 -18.56
C THR A 16 6.29 -18.10 -17.70
N LYS A 17 6.28 -17.03 -16.88
CA LYS A 17 7.46 -16.59 -16.09
C LYS A 17 7.49 -17.19 -14.69
N GLY A 18 6.37 -17.74 -14.23
CA GLY A 18 6.19 -18.23 -12.88
C GLY A 18 5.92 -17.13 -11.86
N ARG A 19 5.18 -17.50 -10.80
CA ARG A 19 4.63 -16.60 -9.78
C ARG A 19 5.65 -15.67 -9.13
N LYS A 20 6.84 -16.17 -8.77
CA LYS A 20 7.84 -15.40 -8.03
C LYS A 20 8.42 -14.26 -8.87
N GLN A 21 8.75 -14.55 -10.12
CA GLN A 21 9.30 -13.57 -11.06
C GLN A 21 8.24 -12.54 -11.44
N TRP A 22 7.03 -13.00 -11.79
CA TRP A 22 5.91 -12.11 -12.09
C TRP A 22 5.62 -11.13 -10.95
N LYS A 23 5.55 -11.61 -9.69
CA LYS A 23 5.33 -10.74 -8.52
C LYS A 23 6.40 -9.66 -8.35
N ARG A 24 7.65 -9.94 -8.73
CA ARG A 24 8.75 -8.95 -8.70
C ARG A 24 8.57 -7.91 -9.80
N GLU A 25 8.31 -8.34 -11.03
CA GLU A 25 8.14 -7.46 -12.19
C GLU A 25 6.99 -6.46 -12.01
N ILE A 26 5.89 -6.88 -11.39
CA ILE A 26 4.74 -6.00 -11.15
C ILE A 26 4.82 -5.20 -9.84
N GLY A 27 5.92 -5.33 -9.08
CA GLY A 27 6.08 -4.66 -7.78
C GLY A 27 5.05 -5.09 -6.73
N TYR A 28 4.60 -6.34 -6.75
CA TYR A 28 3.47 -6.83 -5.93
C TYR A 28 3.66 -6.57 -4.43
N HIS A 29 4.88 -6.76 -3.90
CA HIS A 29 5.17 -6.57 -2.48
C HIS A 29 5.03 -5.10 -2.07
N GLN A 30 5.55 -4.17 -2.89
CA GLN A 30 5.41 -2.74 -2.61
C GLN A 30 3.95 -2.29 -2.65
N ARG A 31 3.17 -2.76 -3.64
CA ARG A 31 1.73 -2.48 -3.72
C ARG A 31 0.99 -3.01 -2.49
N SER A 32 1.26 -4.25 -2.11
CA SER A 32 0.66 -4.87 -0.92
C SER A 32 1.02 -4.11 0.37
N HIS A 33 2.25 -3.63 0.51
CA HIS A 33 2.64 -2.79 1.65
C HIS A 33 1.87 -1.47 1.69
N ILE A 34 1.69 -0.81 0.54
CA ILE A 34 0.90 0.43 0.44
C ILE A 34 -0.56 0.15 0.79
N GLU A 35 -1.16 -0.92 0.26
CA GLU A 35 -2.53 -1.32 0.56
C GLU A 35 -2.74 -1.57 2.06
N ALA A 36 -1.79 -2.27 2.71
CA ALA A 36 -1.84 -2.50 4.15
C ALA A 36 -1.77 -1.18 4.95
N LYS A 37 -0.89 -0.25 4.56
CA LYS A 37 -0.82 1.09 5.18
C LYS A 37 -2.09 1.90 4.96
N MET A 38 -2.66 1.88 3.76
CA MET A 38 -3.92 2.56 3.44
C MET A 38 -5.11 1.94 4.19
N PHE A 39 -5.11 0.63 4.40
CA PHE A 39 -6.11 -0.04 5.22
C PHE A 39 -6.02 0.41 6.69
N ALA A 40 -4.82 0.52 7.25
CA ALA A 40 -4.63 1.08 8.59
C ALA A 40 -5.10 2.54 8.67
N PHE A 41 -4.75 3.36 7.67
CA PHE A 41 -5.19 4.75 7.57
C PHE A 41 -6.71 4.91 7.56
N LYS A 42 -7.42 4.09 6.78
CA LYS A 42 -8.88 4.07 6.72
C LYS A 42 -9.55 3.59 8.02
N ARG A 43 -8.85 2.83 8.86
CA ARG A 43 -9.39 2.36 10.15
C ARG A 43 -9.25 3.37 11.29
N LEU A 44 -8.38 4.37 11.16
CA LEU A 44 -8.18 5.34 12.23
C LEU A 44 -9.45 6.17 12.50
N GLU A 45 -10.28 6.46 11.49
CA GLU A 45 -11.62 7.04 11.68
C GLU A 45 -12.56 6.66 10.52
N GLN A 46 -13.89 6.72 10.74
CA GLN A 46 -14.91 6.38 9.74
C GLN A 46 -15.01 7.36 8.55
N GLY A 47 -14.24 8.46 8.53
CA GLY A 47 -14.21 9.40 7.42
C GLY A 47 -13.56 10.74 7.79
N VAL A 48 -13.51 11.65 6.81
CA VAL A 48 -13.07 13.04 7.02
C VAL A 48 -14.32 13.88 7.26
N SER A 49 -14.63 14.15 8.54
CA SER A 49 -15.90 14.82 8.93
C SER A 49 -15.84 16.36 8.89
N SER A 50 -14.64 16.95 8.76
CA SER A 50 -14.49 18.41 8.75
C SER A 50 -15.12 19.05 7.51
N ARG A 51 -15.95 20.07 7.69
CA ARG A 51 -16.54 20.88 6.61
C ARG A 51 -15.57 21.85 5.94
N CYS A 52 -14.40 22.09 6.54
CA CYS A 52 -13.36 22.98 6.02
C CYS A 52 -12.21 22.16 5.42
N PHE A 53 -11.93 22.36 4.13
CA PHE A 53 -10.87 21.66 3.40
C PHE A 53 -9.50 21.75 4.07
N THR A 54 -9.10 22.93 4.55
CA THR A 54 -7.82 23.10 5.26
C THR A 54 -7.72 22.18 6.47
N ARG A 55 -8.82 22.04 7.22
CA ARG A 55 -8.88 21.15 8.38
C ARG A 55 -8.93 19.67 7.98
N GLN A 56 -9.44 19.34 6.79
CA GLN A 56 -9.32 17.99 6.22
C GLN A 56 -7.85 17.65 5.92
N VAL A 57 -7.11 18.57 5.29
CA VAL A 57 -5.69 18.36 4.96
C VAL A 57 -4.85 18.16 6.22
N VAL A 58 -5.04 19.01 7.23
CA VAL A 58 -4.32 18.89 8.52
C VAL A 58 -4.61 17.57 9.21
N ASP A 59 -5.87 17.14 9.23
CA ASP A 59 -6.29 15.87 9.80
C ASP A 59 -5.67 14.67 9.08
N LEU A 60 -5.68 14.66 7.74
CA LEU A 60 -5.02 13.61 6.95
C LEU A 60 -3.51 13.59 7.21
N GLN A 61 -2.85 14.75 7.29
CA GLN A 61 -1.41 14.84 7.59
C GLN A 61 -1.10 14.28 8.96
N LEU A 62 -1.86 14.66 9.99
CA LEU A 62 -1.69 14.15 11.35
C LEU A 62 -1.83 12.62 11.42
N ARG A 63 -2.82 12.07 10.70
CA ARG A 63 -2.99 10.60 10.62
C ARG A 63 -1.80 9.91 9.95
N VAL A 64 -1.25 10.50 8.89
CA VAL A 64 -0.01 10.00 8.24
C VAL A 64 1.15 10.04 9.23
N ASP A 65 1.33 11.15 9.95
CA ASP A 65 2.42 11.31 10.92
C ASP A 65 2.32 10.31 12.06
N ILE A 66 1.12 10.06 12.59
CA ILE A 66 0.86 9.03 13.60
C ILE A 66 1.24 7.64 13.08
N LEU A 67 0.80 7.25 11.88
CA LEU A 67 1.14 5.95 11.30
C LEU A 67 2.63 5.79 11.02
N ASN A 68 3.28 6.86 10.56
CA ASN A 68 4.72 6.87 10.36
C ASN A 68 5.46 6.70 11.70
N LYS A 69 4.97 7.35 12.77
CA LYS A 69 5.55 7.20 14.10
C LYS A 69 5.40 5.77 14.63
N PHE A 70 4.23 5.17 14.50
CA PHE A 70 4.04 3.76 14.85
C PHE A 70 4.92 2.82 14.03
N THR A 71 5.08 3.09 12.72
CA THR A 71 5.99 2.32 11.87
C THR A 71 7.42 2.43 12.36
N GLN A 72 7.89 3.64 12.70
CA GLN A 72 9.24 3.87 13.21
C GLN A 72 9.48 3.13 14.54
N LEU A 73 8.51 3.22 15.47
CA LEU A 73 8.61 2.58 16.79
C LEU A 73 8.51 1.05 16.72
N GLY A 74 7.69 0.52 15.80
CA GLY A 74 7.47 -0.92 15.63
C GLY A 74 8.50 -1.62 14.74
N THR A 75 9.38 -0.89 14.06
CA THR A 75 10.43 -1.49 13.23
C THR A 75 11.62 -1.87 14.10
N ALA A 76 11.81 -3.18 14.30
CA ALA A 76 13.03 -3.69 14.91
C ALA A 76 14.24 -3.36 14.02
N GLN A 77 15.33 -2.87 14.61
CA GLN A 77 16.59 -2.71 13.89
C GLN A 77 17.22 -4.11 13.69
N ILE A 78 17.02 -4.68 12.51
CA ILE A 78 17.66 -5.93 12.12
C ILE A 78 19.01 -5.57 11.50
N VAL A 79 20.09 -5.86 12.21
CA VAL A 79 21.46 -5.69 11.73
C VAL A 79 21.97 -7.06 11.25
N ALA A 80 22.39 -7.15 9.99
CA ALA A 80 23.09 -8.33 9.50
C ALA A 80 24.52 -8.32 10.06
N VAL A 81 24.86 -9.32 10.87
CA VAL A 81 26.22 -9.53 11.37
C VAL A 81 26.91 -10.53 10.44
N ALA A 82 28.12 -10.19 10.00
CA ALA A 82 28.97 -11.01 9.14
C ALA A 82 29.76 -12.05 9.95
#